data_AF-A0A3D2V907-F1
#
_entry.id   AF-A0A3D2V907-F1
#
_cell.length_a   1.000
_cell.length_b   1.000
_cell.length_c   1.000
_cell.angle_alpha   90.00
_cell.angle_beta   90.00
_cell.angle_gamma   90.00
#
_symmetry.space_group_name_H-M   'P 1'
#
loop_
_entity.id
_entity.type
_entity.pdbx_description
1 polymer ?
#
loop_
_entity_poly.entity_id
_entity_poly.type
_entity_poly.pdbx_seq_one_letter_code
_entity_poly.pdbx_strand_id
1 'polypeptide(L)'
;MVANSSMAENWTQFRGANTDGTAADAKLPGEIAEDKNLAWKIEVPGKGWSSPVTWGNEIWLTTATPEGDEMFVLSYDATSGKQLKNIKVFENDVTRFCHPTNSFASPTPVIEDGRIYVHFGSYGTACLNTKTGEKIWERRDLECNHWRGPGSSPIVDGDNLIVSYDGFDVQYVVAFNKDTGKTEWKQDRNIDYGTDNGDRKKAYGTGQVVEFDGRRQVVLPSAVETISYDPASGKELWRVRHGGMNAAARPLFGNGLIYIAAGSGERSLIAVRPDGNGDISDSHVEWGSSKSVPRRPSQILIGERLFMISDQGVASCLDAVSGEIVWQKRVGSGGEIRSSPVMAGGLIYSFGVEGEVVVFAASDEFELVSQSKLEDGFQASPAIHDNALIVRGVRHLYRFESK
;
A
#
# COMPACT_ATOMS: atom_id res chain seq x y z
N MET A 1 15.42 -33.57 -19.03
CA MET A 1 15.09 -32.14 -19.09
C MET A 1 14.52 -31.77 -17.74
N VAL A 2 15.31 -31.09 -16.91
CA VAL A 2 14.79 -30.48 -15.68
C VAL A 2 14.02 -29.26 -16.14
N ALA A 3 12.71 -29.26 -15.95
CA ALA A 3 11.93 -28.04 -16.13
C ALA A 3 12.45 -27.04 -15.09
N ASN A 4 13.16 -26.02 -15.55
CA ASN A 4 13.33 -24.81 -14.76
C ASN A 4 11.94 -24.22 -14.61
N SER A 5 11.26 -24.54 -13.50
CA SER A 5 10.17 -23.70 -13.02
C SER A 5 10.77 -22.32 -12.83
N SER A 6 10.42 -21.35 -13.68
CA SER A 6 10.65 -19.95 -13.36
C SER A 6 10.04 -19.74 -11.98
N MET A 7 10.86 -19.37 -11.00
CA MET A 7 10.36 -19.03 -9.68
C MET A 7 9.33 -17.91 -9.87
N ALA A 8 8.11 -18.11 -9.37
CA ALA A 8 7.07 -17.09 -9.41
C ALA A 8 7.65 -15.77 -8.90
N GLU A 9 7.37 -14.66 -9.59
CA GLU A 9 7.78 -13.35 -9.11
C GLU A 9 6.98 -13.03 -7.84
N ASN A 10 7.68 -12.88 -6.70
CA ASN A 10 7.04 -12.71 -5.40
C ASN A 10 6.47 -11.29 -5.26
N TRP A 11 5.22 -11.19 -4.80
CA TRP A 11 4.57 -9.93 -4.46
C TRP A 11 4.80 -9.63 -2.98
N THR A 12 6.02 -9.25 -2.62
CA THR A 12 6.54 -9.38 -1.23
C THR A 12 5.99 -8.37 -0.22
N GLN A 13 5.36 -7.30 -0.66
CA GLN A 13 4.95 -6.18 0.20
C GLN A 13 3.78 -5.41 -0.42
N PHE A 14 3.31 -4.37 0.29
CA PHE A 14 2.28 -3.48 -0.25
C PHE A 14 2.69 -2.93 -1.61
N ARG A 15 1.85 -3.18 -2.62
CA ARG A 15 2.08 -2.85 -4.04
C ARG A 15 3.24 -3.60 -4.72
N GLY A 16 3.58 -4.79 -4.22
CA GLY A 16 4.51 -5.72 -4.88
C GLY A 16 5.97 -5.45 -4.57
N ALA A 17 6.86 -6.27 -5.13
CA ALA A 17 8.31 -6.18 -4.86
C ALA A 17 8.89 -4.81 -5.23
N ASN A 18 8.46 -4.24 -6.37
CA ASN A 18 8.85 -2.92 -6.85
C ASN A 18 8.02 -1.79 -6.23
N THR A 19 7.01 -2.11 -5.43
CA THR A 19 6.19 -1.18 -4.62
C THR A 19 5.39 -0.13 -5.38
N ASP A 20 5.34 -0.27 -6.70
CA ASP A 20 4.67 0.62 -7.64
C ASP A 20 3.35 0.02 -8.18
N GLY A 21 2.99 -1.19 -7.76
CA GLY A 21 1.76 -1.88 -8.18
C GLY A 21 1.80 -2.40 -9.61
N THR A 22 2.99 -2.65 -10.16
CA THR A 22 3.17 -3.12 -11.54
C THR A 22 3.64 -4.58 -11.62
N ALA A 23 3.15 -5.29 -12.64
CA ALA A 23 3.61 -6.61 -13.08
C ALA A 23 3.52 -6.67 -14.61
N ALA A 24 4.44 -5.98 -15.30
CA ALA A 24 4.32 -5.69 -16.73
C ALA A 24 4.13 -6.94 -17.61
N ASP A 25 4.78 -8.04 -17.26
CA ASP A 25 4.76 -9.29 -18.05
C ASP A 25 3.61 -10.24 -17.71
N ALA A 26 2.85 -9.96 -16.64
CA ALA A 26 1.74 -10.80 -16.21
C ALA A 26 0.56 -10.73 -17.20
N LYS A 27 0.02 -11.90 -17.55
CA LYS A 27 -1.09 -12.04 -18.51
C LYS A 27 -2.39 -12.34 -17.78
N LEU A 28 -3.11 -11.27 -17.44
CA LEU A 28 -4.39 -11.35 -16.75
C LEU A 28 -5.56 -11.26 -17.75
N PRO A 29 -6.75 -11.79 -17.39
CA PRO A 29 -7.94 -11.60 -18.22
C PRO A 29 -8.33 -10.11 -18.29
N GLY A 30 -8.78 -9.63 -19.46
CA GLY A 30 -9.20 -8.23 -19.65
C GLY A 30 -10.54 -7.88 -18.98
N GLU A 31 -11.29 -8.88 -18.54
CA GLU A 31 -12.52 -8.76 -17.77
C GLU A 31 -12.37 -9.59 -16.50
N ILE A 32 -12.89 -9.11 -15.38
CA ILE A 32 -12.93 -9.87 -14.12
C ILE A 32 -14.39 -10.22 -13.84
N ALA A 33 -14.72 -11.51 -13.84
CA ALA A 33 -16.08 -11.99 -13.57
C ALA A 33 -16.07 -13.42 -13.05
N GLU A 34 -16.92 -13.70 -12.05
CA GLU A 34 -16.94 -15.01 -11.36
C GLU A 34 -17.27 -16.18 -12.30
N ASP A 35 -18.17 -15.98 -13.27
CA ASP A 35 -18.57 -16.99 -14.25
C ASP A 35 -17.53 -17.21 -15.38
N LYS A 36 -16.62 -16.26 -15.58
CA LYS A 36 -15.68 -16.27 -16.70
C LYS A 36 -14.29 -16.76 -16.32
N ASN A 37 -13.69 -16.25 -15.25
CA ASN A 37 -12.26 -16.40 -14.97
C ASN A 37 -11.92 -16.64 -13.49
N LEU A 38 -12.90 -16.99 -12.68
CA LEU A 38 -12.65 -17.39 -11.30
C LEU A 38 -12.01 -18.78 -11.26
N ALA A 39 -10.80 -18.86 -10.70
CA ALA A 39 -10.17 -20.13 -10.37
C ALA A 39 -10.69 -20.67 -9.04
N TRP A 40 -10.73 -19.81 -8.01
CA TRP A 40 -11.29 -20.12 -6.71
C TRP A 40 -11.71 -18.87 -5.94
N LYS A 41 -12.64 -19.07 -5.00
CA LYS A 41 -13.17 -18.09 -4.04
C LYS A 41 -13.31 -18.78 -2.69
N ILE A 42 -12.69 -18.22 -1.65
CA ILE A 42 -12.69 -18.78 -0.30
C ILE A 42 -13.00 -17.70 0.74
N GLU A 43 -13.66 -18.07 1.83
CA GLU A 43 -13.94 -17.16 2.94
C GLU A 43 -12.67 -16.83 3.72
N VAL A 44 -12.51 -15.56 4.12
CA VAL A 44 -11.41 -15.07 4.95
C VAL A 44 -11.97 -14.76 6.34
N PRO A 45 -11.47 -15.40 7.41
CA PRO A 45 -11.96 -15.14 8.76
C PRO A 45 -11.57 -13.74 9.25
N GLY A 46 -12.41 -13.19 10.13
CA GLY A 46 -12.18 -11.88 10.75
C GLY A 46 -12.44 -10.70 9.81
N LYS A 47 -11.81 -9.57 10.12
CA LYS A 47 -11.89 -8.30 9.40
C LYS A 47 -10.49 -7.72 9.24
N GLY A 48 -10.11 -7.38 8.02
CA GLY A 48 -8.82 -6.74 7.75
C GLY A 48 -8.75 -6.16 6.33
N TRP A 49 -8.00 -5.08 6.15
CA TRP A 49 -7.81 -4.41 4.86
C TRP A 49 -6.39 -4.50 4.30
N SER A 50 -5.53 -5.34 4.89
CA SER A 50 -4.23 -5.60 4.29
C SER A 50 -4.34 -6.21 2.91
N SER A 51 -3.45 -5.78 2.03
CA SER A 51 -3.33 -6.35 0.69
C SER A 51 -2.68 -7.74 0.79
N PRO A 52 -2.99 -8.68 -0.12
CA PRO A 52 -2.26 -9.93 -0.20
C PRO A 52 -0.78 -9.69 -0.53
N VAL A 53 0.09 -10.51 0.05
CA VAL A 53 1.49 -10.65 -0.38
C VAL A 53 1.76 -12.10 -0.72
N THR A 54 2.72 -12.37 -1.60
CA THR A 54 3.02 -13.73 -2.06
C THR A 54 4.49 -14.07 -1.91
N TRP A 55 4.75 -15.34 -1.57
CA TRP A 55 6.08 -15.93 -1.54
C TRP A 55 6.03 -17.38 -2.03
N GLY A 56 6.61 -17.66 -3.19
CA GLY A 56 6.38 -18.91 -3.89
C GLY A 56 4.88 -19.13 -4.13
N ASN A 57 4.39 -20.34 -3.89
CA ASN A 57 2.98 -20.71 -4.05
C ASN A 57 2.12 -20.40 -2.80
N GLU A 58 2.50 -19.44 -1.97
CA GLU A 58 1.74 -19.05 -0.77
C GLU A 58 1.28 -17.60 -0.85
N ILE A 59 0.03 -17.35 -0.46
CA ILE A 59 -0.55 -16.02 -0.25
C ILE A 59 -0.64 -15.77 1.24
N TRP A 60 -0.23 -14.58 1.69
CA TRP A 60 -0.22 -14.17 3.09
C TRP A 60 -1.02 -12.89 3.32
N LEU A 61 -1.73 -12.84 4.45
CA LEU A 61 -2.64 -11.76 4.84
C LEU A 61 -2.62 -11.53 6.36
N THR A 62 -2.96 -10.32 6.79
CA THR A 62 -3.29 -10.05 8.20
C THR A 62 -4.81 -9.91 8.37
N THR A 63 -5.35 -10.39 9.48
CA THR A 63 -6.76 -10.19 9.86
C THR A 63 -6.86 -9.95 11.37
N ALA A 64 -8.01 -9.49 11.83
CA ALA A 64 -8.32 -9.38 13.25
C ALA A 64 -9.78 -9.76 13.50
N THR A 65 -10.15 -10.05 14.73
CA THR A 65 -11.56 -10.02 15.13
C THR A 65 -12.15 -8.63 14.87
N PRO A 66 -13.48 -8.51 14.65
CA PRO A 66 -14.11 -7.21 14.42
C PRO A 66 -13.83 -6.19 15.55
N GLU A 67 -13.70 -6.67 16.78
CA GLU A 67 -13.40 -5.91 18.00
C GLU A 67 -11.91 -5.62 18.19
N GLY A 68 -11.02 -6.33 17.48
CA GLY A 68 -9.57 -6.17 17.50
C GLY A 68 -8.85 -6.80 18.70
N ASP A 69 -9.58 -7.53 19.53
CA ASP A 69 -9.06 -8.27 20.69
C ASP A 69 -8.14 -9.42 20.29
N GLU A 70 -8.30 -10.00 19.10
CA GLU A 70 -7.36 -10.98 18.55
C GLU A 70 -6.90 -10.59 17.13
N MET A 71 -5.61 -10.77 16.84
CA MET A 71 -5.01 -10.43 15.56
C MET A 71 -4.19 -11.59 15.02
N PHE A 72 -4.29 -11.82 13.71
CA PHE A 72 -3.84 -13.04 13.07
C PHE A 72 -3.05 -12.79 11.79
N VAL A 73 -2.21 -13.77 11.47
CA VAL A 73 -1.61 -13.97 10.16
C VAL A 73 -2.21 -15.21 9.53
N LEU A 74 -2.70 -15.06 8.31
CA LEU A 74 -3.27 -16.13 7.51
C LEU A 74 -2.32 -16.46 6.35
N SER A 75 -2.28 -17.73 5.96
CA SER A 75 -1.68 -18.12 4.68
C SER A 75 -2.55 -19.12 3.93
N TYR A 76 -2.45 -19.07 2.61
CA TYR A 76 -3.23 -19.89 1.68
C TYR A 76 -2.33 -20.42 0.57
N ASP A 77 -2.60 -21.63 0.11
CA ASP A 77 -2.00 -22.17 -1.10
C ASP A 77 -2.53 -21.38 -2.31
N ALA A 78 -1.65 -20.75 -3.06
CA ALA A 78 -2.03 -19.80 -4.11
C ALA A 78 -2.76 -20.47 -5.28
N THR A 79 -2.48 -21.76 -5.52
CA THR A 79 -3.08 -22.53 -6.61
C THR A 79 -4.48 -23.02 -6.25
N SER A 80 -4.67 -23.58 -5.05
CA SER A 80 -5.92 -24.24 -4.64
C SER A 80 -6.84 -23.38 -3.77
N GLY A 81 -6.34 -22.29 -3.20
CA GLY A 81 -7.04 -21.47 -2.21
C GLY A 81 -7.15 -22.14 -0.84
N LYS A 82 -6.54 -23.31 -0.62
CA LYS A 82 -6.60 -24.01 0.68
C LYS A 82 -5.87 -23.20 1.76
N GLN A 83 -6.52 -22.96 2.89
CA GLN A 83 -5.85 -22.33 4.04
C GLN A 83 -4.75 -23.25 4.59
N LEU A 84 -3.54 -22.71 4.68
CA LEU A 84 -2.36 -23.40 5.19
C LEU A 84 -2.11 -23.06 6.66
N LYS A 85 -2.27 -21.78 7.04
CA LYS A 85 -2.02 -21.30 8.41
C LYS A 85 -3.07 -20.29 8.85
N ASN A 86 -3.38 -20.32 10.13
CA ASN A 86 -4.11 -19.29 10.86
C ASN A 86 -3.42 -19.10 12.22
N ILE A 87 -2.56 -18.10 12.31
CA ILE A 87 -1.65 -17.89 13.44
C ILE A 87 -2.14 -16.70 14.24
N LYS A 88 -2.60 -16.91 15.48
CA LYS A 88 -2.84 -15.80 16.42
C LYS A 88 -1.51 -15.18 16.80
N VAL A 89 -1.34 -13.90 16.47
CA VAL A 89 -0.12 -13.14 16.75
C VAL A 89 -0.24 -12.38 18.06
N PHE A 90 -1.40 -11.76 18.27
CA PHE A 90 -1.64 -10.81 19.36
C PHE A 90 -3.03 -11.01 19.96
N GLU A 91 -3.09 -10.83 21.27
CA GLU A 91 -4.33 -10.73 22.06
C GLU A 91 -4.29 -9.40 22.84
N ASN A 92 -5.42 -8.71 22.92
CA ASN A 92 -5.55 -7.36 23.48
C ASN A 92 -6.79 -7.27 24.37
N ASP A 93 -6.60 -6.95 25.65
CA ASP A 93 -7.71 -6.77 26.59
C ASP A 93 -8.56 -5.53 26.30
N VAL A 94 -7.93 -4.49 25.73
CA VAL A 94 -8.55 -3.20 25.45
C VAL A 94 -8.16 -2.74 24.06
N THR A 95 -9.17 -2.42 23.25
CA THR A 95 -8.99 -1.79 21.95
C THR A 95 -9.50 -0.36 21.96
N ARG A 96 -8.80 0.51 21.21
CA ARG A 96 -9.21 1.88 20.94
C ARG A 96 -10.21 1.88 19.79
N PHE A 97 -10.94 2.99 19.65
CA PHE A 97 -11.82 3.20 18.50
C PHE A 97 -11.10 2.90 17.17
N CYS A 98 -11.81 2.24 16.27
CA CYS A 98 -11.40 2.02 14.89
C CYS A 98 -12.56 2.45 13.98
N HIS A 99 -12.28 3.28 12.98
CA HIS A 99 -13.33 3.77 12.10
C HIS A 99 -13.91 2.62 11.25
N PRO A 100 -15.22 2.58 10.95
CA PRO A 100 -15.82 1.48 10.19
C PRO A 100 -15.18 1.22 8.81
N THR A 101 -14.66 2.28 8.19
CA THR A 101 -13.93 2.23 6.91
C THR A 101 -12.48 1.75 7.04
N ASN A 102 -12.04 1.43 8.26
CA ASN A 102 -10.71 0.92 8.56
C ASN A 102 -10.82 -0.40 9.34
N SER A 103 -9.69 -1.02 9.65
CA SER A 103 -9.59 -2.25 10.42
C SER A 103 -8.34 -2.25 11.30
N PHE A 104 -8.32 -3.11 12.31
CA PHE A 104 -7.11 -3.32 13.12
C PHE A 104 -5.97 -3.98 12.33
N ALA A 105 -6.28 -4.64 11.21
CA ALA A 105 -5.37 -5.38 10.34
C ALA A 105 -5.29 -4.76 8.93
N SER A 106 -5.26 -3.43 8.84
CA SER A 106 -5.08 -2.71 7.58
C SER A 106 -3.64 -2.67 7.08
N PRO A 107 -2.60 -2.57 7.94
CA PRO A 107 -1.23 -2.64 7.47
C PRO A 107 -0.93 -3.96 6.76
N THR A 108 -0.37 -3.85 5.55
CA THR A 108 0.02 -4.99 4.72
C THR A 108 1.35 -5.56 5.23
N PRO A 109 1.47 -6.89 5.43
CA PRO A 109 2.73 -7.47 5.89
C PRO A 109 3.83 -7.35 4.81
N VAL A 110 5.08 -7.55 5.22
CA VAL A 110 6.23 -7.76 4.31
C VAL A 110 6.70 -9.19 4.48
N ILE A 111 6.96 -9.90 3.39
CA ILE A 111 7.45 -11.29 3.39
C ILE A 111 8.77 -11.41 2.64
N GLU A 112 9.68 -12.19 3.20
CA GLU A 112 10.94 -12.61 2.58
C GLU A 112 11.20 -14.09 2.90
N ASP A 113 12.32 -14.63 2.43
CA ASP A 113 12.63 -16.04 2.66
C ASP A 113 12.63 -16.38 4.16
N GLY A 114 11.83 -17.37 4.54
CA GLY A 114 11.72 -17.84 5.92
C GLY A 114 11.04 -16.88 6.91
N ARG A 115 10.68 -15.64 6.53
CA ARG A 115 10.19 -14.62 7.48
C ARG A 115 9.04 -13.78 6.94
N ILE A 116 8.09 -13.48 7.82
CA ILE A 116 7.04 -12.49 7.59
C ILE A 116 7.01 -11.46 8.72
N TYR A 117 6.96 -10.19 8.34
CA TYR A 117 6.90 -9.03 9.22
C TYR A 117 5.49 -8.46 9.21
N VAL A 118 4.89 -8.36 10.39
CA VAL A 118 3.50 -7.91 10.55
C VAL A 118 3.43 -6.75 11.52
N HIS A 119 2.53 -5.81 11.23
CA HIS A 119 2.33 -4.60 12.01
C HIS A 119 0.84 -4.37 12.20
N PHE A 120 0.44 -4.07 13.43
CA PHE A 120 -0.95 -3.77 13.79
C PHE A 120 -1.01 -2.42 14.53
N GLY A 121 -0.18 -1.46 14.14
CA GLY A 121 -0.09 -0.20 14.87
C GLY A 121 0.50 -0.38 16.26
N SER A 122 -0.15 0.25 17.25
CA SER A 122 0.30 0.22 18.66
C SER A 122 -0.02 -1.11 19.34
N TYR A 123 -0.83 -1.97 18.72
CA TYR A 123 -1.14 -3.30 19.25
C TYR A 123 0.04 -4.28 19.09
N GLY A 124 0.94 -3.99 18.14
CA GLY A 124 2.25 -4.62 18.07
C GLY A 124 2.83 -4.75 16.67
N THR A 125 4.13 -5.03 16.64
CA THR A 125 4.90 -5.41 15.45
C THR A 125 5.61 -6.73 15.75
N ALA A 126 5.63 -7.67 14.81
CA ALA A 126 6.29 -8.96 15.02
C ALA A 126 6.96 -9.48 13.75
N CYS A 127 7.97 -10.34 13.93
CA CYS A 127 8.51 -11.21 12.90
C CYS A 127 8.14 -12.65 13.23
N LEU A 128 7.61 -13.38 12.25
CA LEU A 128 7.27 -14.79 12.37
C LEU A 128 8.10 -15.61 11.39
N ASN A 129 8.45 -16.83 11.78
CA ASN A 129 9.00 -17.82 10.88
C ASN A 129 7.90 -18.32 9.94
N THR A 130 8.06 -18.20 8.63
CA THR A 130 7.01 -18.58 7.67
C THR A 130 6.72 -20.08 7.69
N LYS A 131 7.73 -20.91 7.97
CA LYS A 131 7.58 -22.38 8.00
C LYS A 131 6.88 -22.88 9.27
N THR A 132 7.26 -22.40 10.46
CA THR A 132 6.69 -22.88 11.73
C THR A 132 5.50 -22.04 12.20
N GLY A 133 5.43 -20.77 11.81
CA GLY A 133 4.49 -19.80 12.36
C GLY A 133 4.90 -19.25 13.73
N GLU A 134 6.05 -19.65 14.25
CA GLU A 134 6.55 -19.18 15.54
C GLU A 134 7.03 -17.74 15.44
N LYS A 135 6.78 -17.00 16.52
CA LYS A 135 7.24 -15.62 16.67
C LYS A 135 8.73 -15.61 16.98
N ILE A 136 9.51 -15.02 16.07
CA ILE A 136 10.96 -14.80 16.23
C ILE A 136 11.19 -13.66 17.22
N TRP A 137 10.45 -12.56 17.05
CA TRP A 137 10.42 -11.43 17.99
C TRP A 137 9.10 -10.68 17.89
N GLU A 138 8.77 -9.90 18.92
CA GLU A 138 7.68 -8.92 18.91
C GLU A 138 8.06 -7.64 19.65
N ARG A 139 7.32 -6.58 19.35
CA ARG A 139 7.37 -5.26 19.98
C ARG A 139 5.95 -4.77 20.24
N ARG A 140 5.71 -4.33 21.48
CA ARG A 140 4.43 -3.81 21.98
C ARG A 140 4.58 -2.53 22.81
N ASP A 141 5.79 -1.98 22.84
CA ASP A 141 6.20 -0.83 23.66
C ASP A 141 6.06 0.52 22.94
N LEU A 142 5.56 0.53 21.70
CA LEU A 142 5.38 1.74 20.90
C LEU A 142 3.92 2.19 20.92
N GLU A 143 3.70 3.32 21.60
CA GLU A 143 2.39 3.92 21.77
C GLU A 143 2.06 4.94 20.68
N CYS A 144 0.80 4.95 20.28
CA CYS A 144 0.22 5.89 19.33
C CYS A 144 -1.30 5.73 19.35
N ASN A 145 -2.05 6.82 19.52
CA ASN A 145 -3.50 6.80 19.37
C ASN A 145 -3.87 6.92 17.89
N HIS A 146 -4.04 5.78 17.23
CA HIS A 146 -4.47 5.74 15.82
C HIS A 146 -5.83 6.42 15.58
N TRP A 147 -6.73 6.39 16.58
CA TRP A 147 -8.13 6.86 16.56
C TRP A 147 -9.02 6.23 15.48
N ARG A 148 -8.65 6.28 14.20
CA ARG A 148 -9.39 5.66 13.10
C ARG A 148 -8.88 4.26 12.78
N GLY A 149 -7.86 3.75 13.49
CA GLY A 149 -7.18 2.48 13.21
C GLY A 149 -5.85 2.68 12.47
N PRO A 150 -4.92 1.71 12.54
CA PRO A 150 -3.62 1.77 11.86
C PRO A 150 -3.78 1.67 10.33
N GLY A 151 -2.75 2.05 9.58
CA GLY A 151 -2.78 1.98 8.11
C GLY A 151 -1.40 1.89 7.44
N SER A 152 -0.37 2.46 8.05
CA SER A 152 0.99 2.43 7.50
C SER A 152 1.57 1.02 7.57
N SER A 153 1.99 0.48 6.42
CA SER A 153 2.61 -0.84 6.32
C SER A 153 4.11 -0.77 6.61
N PRO A 154 4.73 -1.85 7.13
CA PRO A 154 6.18 -1.93 7.27
C PRO A 154 6.90 -1.86 5.92
N ILE A 155 8.15 -1.41 5.95
CA ILE A 155 9.09 -1.39 4.82
C ILE A 155 10.36 -2.11 5.26
N VAL A 156 10.89 -2.99 4.43
CA VAL A 156 12.21 -3.60 4.66
C VAL A 156 13.24 -2.90 3.78
N ASP A 157 14.33 -2.43 4.38
CA ASP A 157 15.49 -1.86 3.70
C ASP A 157 16.79 -2.33 4.35
N GLY A 158 17.55 -3.20 3.66
CA GLY A 158 18.72 -3.85 4.25
C GLY A 158 18.36 -4.62 5.52
N ASP A 159 18.98 -4.24 6.64
CA ASP A 159 18.74 -4.83 7.96
C ASP A 159 17.60 -4.13 8.72
N ASN A 160 17.01 -3.07 8.16
CA ASN A 160 16.00 -2.26 8.83
C ASN A 160 14.57 -2.64 8.41
N LEU A 161 13.69 -2.76 9.41
CA LEU A 161 12.24 -2.77 9.27
C LEU A 161 11.71 -1.42 9.75
N ILE A 162 11.21 -0.59 8.83
CA ILE A 162 10.80 0.79 9.07
C ILE A 162 9.28 0.87 9.14
N VAL A 163 8.77 1.54 10.18
CA VAL A 163 7.33 1.77 10.41
C VAL A 163 7.04 3.21 10.82
N SER A 164 5.95 3.77 10.29
CA SER A 164 5.45 5.11 10.66
C SER A 164 4.31 5.01 11.66
N TYR A 165 4.34 5.88 12.67
CA TYR A 165 3.28 6.07 13.66
C TYR A 165 2.79 7.51 13.58
N ASP A 166 1.83 7.78 12.69
CA ASP A 166 1.25 9.11 12.49
C ASP A 166 -0.16 9.16 13.09
N GLY A 167 -0.21 9.17 14.43
CA GLY A 167 -1.43 9.09 15.23
C GLY A 167 -2.12 10.43 15.45
N PHE A 168 -3.21 10.38 16.22
CA PHE A 168 -3.95 11.55 16.68
C PHE A 168 -3.12 12.38 17.67
N ASP A 169 -2.33 11.72 18.50
CA ASP A 169 -1.57 12.28 19.63
C ASP A 169 -0.10 12.52 19.32
N VAL A 170 0.55 11.59 18.61
CA VAL A 170 1.99 11.62 18.33
C VAL A 170 2.32 11.21 16.90
N GLN A 171 3.42 11.75 16.36
CA GLN A 171 3.92 11.45 15.02
C GLN A 171 5.41 11.12 15.07
N TYR A 172 5.80 9.89 14.72
CA TYR A 172 7.19 9.45 14.70
C TYR A 172 7.41 8.28 13.75
N VAL A 173 8.67 8.01 13.44
CA VAL A 173 9.12 6.87 12.62
C VAL A 173 10.10 6.05 13.43
N VAL A 174 10.04 4.72 13.30
CA VAL A 174 10.97 3.80 13.96
C VAL A 174 11.55 2.84 12.92
N ALA A 175 12.85 2.59 13.00
CA ALA A 175 13.46 1.42 12.40
C ALA A 175 13.82 0.39 13.47
N PHE A 176 13.47 -0.86 13.19
CA PHE A 176 13.96 -2.01 13.93
C PHE A 176 14.99 -2.75 13.11
N ASN A 177 15.94 -3.37 13.79
CA ASN A 177 16.69 -4.47 13.22
C ASN A 177 15.70 -5.59 12.85
N LYS A 178 15.59 -5.96 11.57
CA LYS A 178 14.60 -6.92 11.09
C LYS A 178 14.81 -8.32 11.66
N ASP A 179 16.02 -8.70 12.05
CA ASP A 179 16.31 -10.03 12.60
C ASP A 179 16.01 -10.14 14.09
N THR A 180 16.15 -9.05 14.84
CA THR A 180 16.09 -9.07 16.33
C THR A 180 14.96 -8.25 16.93
N GLY A 181 14.32 -7.37 16.15
CA GLY A 181 13.28 -6.45 16.61
C GLY A 181 13.81 -5.30 17.46
N LYS A 182 15.12 -5.17 17.68
CA LYS A 182 15.72 -4.05 18.44
C LYS A 182 15.55 -2.73 17.69
N THR A 183 15.28 -1.65 18.40
CA THR A 183 15.23 -0.31 17.78
C THR A 183 16.64 0.12 17.37
N GLU A 184 16.83 0.38 16.08
CA GLU A 184 18.06 0.94 15.53
C GLU A 184 18.03 2.47 15.62
N TRP A 185 16.88 3.06 15.26
CA TRP A 185 16.62 4.49 15.43
C TRP A 185 15.13 4.78 15.58
N LYS A 186 14.82 5.91 16.21
CA LYS A 186 13.48 6.48 16.30
C LYS A 186 13.58 7.99 16.10
N GLN A 187 12.72 8.54 15.26
CA GLN A 187 12.69 9.95 14.93
C GLN A 187 11.28 10.51 15.10
N ASP A 188 11.14 11.48 16.01
CA ASP A 188 9.89 12.24 16.14
C ASP A 188 9.75 13.22 14.96
N ARG A 189 8.53 13.36 14.44
CA ARG A 189 8.21 14.27 13.33
C ARG A 189 7.86 15.65 13.88
N ASN A 190 8.79 16.59 13.75
CA ASN A 190 8.57 17.98 14.12
C ASN A 190 7.90 18.75 12.97
N ILE A 191 6.61 18.46 12.71
CA ILE A 191 5.82 19.13 11.67
C ILE A 191 4.95 20.21 12.31
N ASP A 192 4.98 21.43 11.76
CA ASP A 192 3.99 22.45 12.10
C ASP A 192 2.70 22.19 11.31
N TYR A 193 1.74 21.53 11.97
CA TYR A 193 0.44 21.23 11.39
C TYR A 193 -0.49 22.44 11.30
N GLY A 194 -0.17 23.57 11.93
CA GLY A 194 -1.07 24.74 12.00
C GLY A 194 -2.40 24.46 12.73
N THR A 195 -2.47 23.40 13.54
CA THR A 195 -3.68 23.00 14.28
C THR A 195 -3.33 22.11 15.48
N ASP A 196 -4.15 22.15 16.51
CA ASP A 196 -4.13 21.25 17.67
C ASP A 196 -5.03 20.02 17.48
N ASN A 197 -5.90 20.01 16.47
CA ASN A 197 -6.78 18.89 16.17
C ASN A 197 -5.97 17.69 15.65
N GLY A 198 -5.81 16.68 16.51
CA GLY A 198 -5.09 15.44 16.21
C GLY A 198 -5.58 14.70 14.96
N ASP A 199 -6.87 14.81 14.60
CA ASP A 199 -7.39 14.14 13.40
C ASP A 199 -6.76 14.68 12.11
N ARG A 200 -6.26 15.93 12.14
CA ARG A 200 -5.58 16.59 11.01
C ARG A 200 -4.07 16.31 10.95
N LYS A 201 -3.51 15.66 11.98
CA LYS A 201 -2.08 15.34 12.07
C LYS A 201 -1.74 13.93 11.58
N LYS A 202 -2.77 13.12 11.34
CA LYS A 202 -2.64 11.71 10.99
C LYS A 202 -2.23 11.48 9.55
N ALA A 203 -1.60 10.33 9.35
CA ALA A 203 -1.38 9.75 8.04
C ALA A 203 -1.50 8.23 8.10
N TYR A 204 -1.69 7.64 6.92
CA TYR A 204 -1.83 6.19 6.72
C TYR A 204 -0.84 5.66 5.69
N GLY A 205 -0.05 6.55 5.09
CA GLY A 205 0.80 6.27 3.96
C GLY A 205 1.94 5.33 4.32
N THR A 206 2.15 4.35 3.45
CA THR A 206 3.39 3.56 3.45
C THR A 206 4.42 4.32 2.60
N GLY A 207 5.62 4.53 3.11
CA GLY A 207 6.68 5.25 2.38
C GLY A 207 7.37 4.43 1.30
N GLN A 208 8.34 5.03 0.62
CA GLN A 208 9.10 4.46 -0.48
C GLN A 208 10.60 4.57 -0.24
N VAL A 209 11.36 3.50 -0.50
CA VAL A 209 12.82 3.60 -0.60
C VAL A 209 13.18 4.04 -2.02
N VAL A 210 13.99 5.09 -2.12
CA VAL A 210 14.45 5.69 -3.37
C VAL A 210 15.97 5.73 -3.35
N GLU A 211 16.59 5.39 -4.48
CA GLU A 211 18.00 5.64 -4.72
C GLU A 211 18.11 6.59 -5.91
N PHE A 212 18.74 7.75 -5.69
CA PHE A 212 18.94 8.77 -6.71
C PHE A 212 20.29 9.44 -6.51
N ASP A 213 21.06 9.58 -7.59
CA ASP A 213 22.41 10.15 -7.58
C ASP A 213 23.32 9.59 -6.47
N GLY A 214 23.25 8.27 -6.26
CA GLY A 214 24.03 7.55 -5.25
C GLY A 214 23.57 7.76 -3.80
N ARG A 215 22.45 8.46 -3.56
CA ARG A 215 21.84 8.66 -2.25
C ARG A 215 20.62 7.77 -2.08
N ARG A 216 20.73 6.77 -1.20
CA ARG A 216 19.60 5.96 -0.73
C ARG A 216 18.82 6.73 0.35
N GLN A 217 17.50 6.75 0.23
CA GLN A 217 16.62 7.51 1.11
C GLN A 217 15.26 6.84 1.26
N VAL A 218 14.64 6.95 2.43
CA VAL A 218 13.27 6.50 2.66
C VAL A 218 12.34 7.72 2.75
N VAL A 219 11.41 7.82 1.82
CA VAL A 219 10.47 8.93 1.68
C VAL A 219 9.14 8.53 2.28
N LEU A 220 8.78 9.16 3.40
CA LEU A 220 7.62 8.79 4.19
C LEU A 220 6.60 9.93 4.20
N PRO A 221 5.47 9.77 3.48
CA PRO A 221 4.42 10.78 3.46
C PRO A 221 3.75 10.89 4.82
N SER A 222 3.37 12.11 5.19
CA SER A 222 2.60 12.40 6.41
C SER A 222 1.55 13.48 6.14
N ALA A 223 0.76 13.89 7.13
CA ALA A 223 -0.07 15.07 6.97
C ALA A 223 0.82 16.32 6.85
N VAL A 224 0.40 17.26 5.99
CA VAL A 224 1.01 18.57 5.73
C VAL A 224 2.37 18.52 5.03
N GLU A 225 3.25 17.61 5.44
CA GLU A 225 4.60 17.44 4.91
C GLU A 225 4.88 15.98 4.54
N THR A 226 5.77 15.80 3.57
CA THR A 226 6.44 14.52 3.30
C THR A 226 7.92 14.68 3.63
N ILE A 227 8.49 13.72 4.36
CA ILE A 227 9.85 13.80 4.88
C ILE A 227 10.65 12.61 4.36
N SER A 228 11.88 12.90 3.93
CA SER A 228 12.87 11.90 3.53
C SER A 228 13.92 11.72 4.62
N TYR A 229 14.29 10.47 4.88
CA TYR A 229 15.27 10.10 5.88
C TYR A 229 16.36 9.22 5.28
N ASP A 230 17.57 9.31 5.85
CA ASP A 230 18.60 8.31 5.67
C ASP A 230 18.13 6.99 6.32
N PRO A 231 17.99 5.88 5.58
CA PRO A 231 17.39 4.66 6.13
C PRO A 231 18.23 4.02 7.23
N ALA A 232 19.55 4.24 7.23
CA ALA A 232 20.47 3.63 8.19
C ALA A 232 20.44 4.34 9.55
N SER A 233 20.32 5.67 9.56
CA SER A 233 20.46 6.50 10.76
C SER A 233 19.16 7.17 11.22
N GLY A 234 18.13 7.23 10.37
CA GLY A 234 16.92 7.99 10.63
C GLY A 234 17.11 9.51 10.54
N LYS A 235 18.28 9.97 10.08
CA LYS A 235 18.55 11.40 9.91
C LYS A 235 17.67 11.96 8.79
N GLU A 236 16.94 13.02 9.09
CA GLU A 236 16.20 13.77 8.08
C GLU A 236 17.14 14.35 7.00
N LEU A 237 16.78 14.12 5.75
CA LEU A 237 17.52 14.60 4.58
C LEU A 237 16.85 15.85 4.02
N TRP A 238 15.56 15.77 3.76
CA TRP A 238 14.74 16.90 3.32
C TRP A 238 13.28 16.70 3.70
N ARG A 239 12.52 17.80 3.63
CA ARG A 239 11.06 17.80 3.78
C ARG A 239 10.41 18.72 2.75
N VAL A 240 9.21 18.36 2.32
CA VAL A 240 8.40 19.15 1.39
C VAL A 240 7.00 19.37 1.94
N ARG A 241 6.58 20.63 2.01
CA ARG A 241 5.25 21.03 2.50
C ARG A 241 4.25 21.07 1.35
N HIS A 242 3.27 20.17 1.42
CA HIS A 242 2.15 20.09 0.47
C HIS A 242 0.83 20.60 1.06
N GLY A 243 0.71 20.71 2.38
CA GLY A 243 -0.47 21.23 3.08
C GLY A 243 -1.70 20.30 3.08
N GLY A 244 -1.73 19.26 2.25
CA GLY A 244 -2.77 18.23 2.29
C GLY A 244 -2.81 17.41 3.59
N MET A 245 -3.92 16.73 3.84
CA MET A 245 -4.16 15.94 5.05
C MET A 245 -4.28 14.44 4.75
N ASN A 246 -3.95 13.59 5.72
CA ASN A 246 -4.18 12.14 5.67
C ASN A 246 -3.61 11.47 4.41
N ALA A 247 -2.32 11.68 4.13
CA ALA A 247 -1.66 10.98 3.02
C ALA A 247 -1.78 9.46 3.23
N ALA A 248 -2.32 8.76 2.23
CA ALA A 248 -2.57 7.32 2.25
C ALA A 248 -1.87 6.59 1.09
N ALA A 249 -1.68 7.29 -0.03
CA ALA A 249 -0.96 6.78 -1.20
C ALA A 249 0.53 6.63 -0.91
N ARG A 250 1.12 5.53 -1.39
CA ARG A 250 2.57 5.35 -1.40
C ARG A 250 3.21 6.25 -2.47
N PRO A 251 4.32 6.96 -2.18
CA PRO A 251 5.02 7.75 -3.19
C PRO A 251 5.57 6.85 -4.30
N LEU A 252 5.56 7.34 -5.54
CA LEU A 252 6.21 6.68 -6.68
C LEU A 252 7.49 7.42 -7.04
N PHE A 253 8.45 6.71 -7.62
CA PHE A 253 9.69 7.27 -8.10
C PHE A 253 9.96 6.85 -9.55
N GLY A 254 10.31 7.81 -10.38
CA GLY A 254 10.70 7.60 -11.77
C GLY A 254 10.89 8.93 -12.48
N ASN A 255 11.54 8.92 -13.65
CA ASN A 255 11.84 10.14 -14.41
C ASN A 255 12.63 11.20 -13.59
N GLY A 256 13.42 10.76 -12.59
CA GLY A 256 14.14 11.65 -11.67
C GLY A 256 13.26 12.38 -10.65
N LEU A 257 11.98 12.04 -10.55
CA LEU A 257 11.00 12.72 -9.70
C LEU A 257 10.32 11.75 -8.73
N ILE A 258 9.97 12.25 -7.56
CA ILE A 258 9.09 11.58 -6.61
C ILE A 258 7.69 12.18 -6.73
N TYR A 259 6.71 11.33 -6.96
CA TYR A 259 5.29 11.69 -7.03
C TYR A 259 4.63 11.46 -5.68
N ILE A 260 4.13 12.52 -5.06
CA ILE A 260 3.56 12.50 -3.70
C ILE A 260 2.10 12.89 -3.76
N ALA A 261 1.22 11.98 -3.36
CA ALA A 261 -0.20 12.28 -3.16
C ALA A 261 -0.45 12.76 -1.72
N ALA A 262 -0.83 14.02 -1.58
CA ALA A 262 -1.05 14.70 -0.31
C ALA A 262 -2.48 14.53 0.26
N GLY A 263 -3.34 13.75 -0.41
CA GLY A 263 -4.70 13.42 0.04
C GLY A 263 -5.74 14.53 -0.16
N SER A 264 -5.36 15.81 -0.11
CA SER A 264 -6.27 16.94 -0.32
C SER A 264 -5.52 18.24 -0.65
N GLY A 265 -6.27 19.31 -0.96
CA GLY A 265 -5.74 20.65 -1.19
C GLY A 265 -5.36 20.92 -2.65
N GLU A 266 -4.85 22.13 -2.90
CA GLU A 266 -4.44 22.58 -4.24
C GLU A 266 -3.19 21.86 -4.76
N ARG A 267 -2.37 21.33 -3.84
CA ARG A 267 -1.19 20.49 -4.09
C ARG A 267 -1.47 19.03 -3.73
N SER A 268 -2.65 18.50 -4.10
CA SER A 268 -3.02 17.13 -3.73
C SER A 268 -2.15 16.06 -4.41
N LEU A 269 -1.48 16.40 -5.51
CA LEU A 269 -0.36 15.68 -6.11
C LEU A 269 0.78 16.66 -6.40
N ILE A 270 2.01 16.31 -6.04
CA ILE A 270 3.21 17.06 -6.41
C ILE A 270 4.29 16.13 -6.95
N ALA A 271 5.12 16.66 -7.86
CA ALA A 271 6.35 16.01 -8.29
C ALA A 271 7.56 16.77 -7.74
N VAL A 272 8.48 16.04 -7.11
CA VAL A 272 9.57 16.61 -6.31
C VAL A 272 10.90 16.00 -6.73
N ARG A 273 11.92 16.84 -6.95
CA ARG A 273 13.29 16.38 -7.12
C ARG A 273 13.88 15.90 -5.77
N PRO A 274 14.48 14.70 -5.70
CA PRO A 274 14.89 14.09 -4.42
C PRO A 274 16.34 14.36 -4.01
N ASP A 275 17.02 15.28 -4.69
CA ASP A 275 18.43 15.68 -4.49
C ASP A 275 18.62 16.82 -3.48
N GLY A 276 17.52 17.37 -2.96
CA GLY A 276 17.56 18.49 -2.03
C GLY A 276 18.06 18.16 -0.62
N ASN A 277 18.15 19.21 0.21
CA ASN A 277 18.48 19.11 1.63
C ASN A 277 17.69 20.16 2.44
N GLY A 278 17.21 19.78 3.63
CA GLY A 278 16.41 20.65 4.49
C GLY A 278 14.99 20.89 3.97
N ASP A 279 14.42 22.08 4.19
CA ASP A 279 13.12 22.43 3.63
C ASP A 279 13.26 22.74 2.13
N ILE A 280 12.63 21.90 1.30
CA ILE A 280 12.70 21.97 -0.16
C ILE A 280 11.39 22.47 -0.79
N SER A 281 10.45 22.96 0.02
CA SER A 281 9.07 23.29 -0.38
C SER A 281 8.96 24.26 -1.55
N ASP A 282 9.90 25.22 -1.65
CA ASP A 282 9.89 26.26 -2.69
C ASP A 282 10.95 26.05 -3.78
N SER A 283 11.83 25.06 -3.62
CA SER A 283 13.02 24.90 -4.47
C SER A 283 12.99 23.64 -5.34
N HIS A 284 12.31 22.57 -4.93
CA HIS A 284 12.40 21.25 -5.59
C HIS A 284 11.05 20.69 -6.07
N VAL A 285 9.95 21.43 -5.90
CA VAL A 285 8.65 21.07 -6.50
C VAL A 285 8.66 21.49 -7.97
N GLU A 286 8.66 20.52 -8.89
CA GLU A 286 8.61 20.80 -10.33
C GLU A 286 7.22 21.22 -10.78
N TRP A 287 6.22 20.49 -10.31
CA TRP A 287 4.82 20.78 -10.61
C TRP A 287 3.92 20.25 -9.51
N GLY A 288 2.70 20.80 -9.46
CA GLY A 288 1.62 20.35 -8.59
C GLY A 288 0.29 20.33 -9.33
N SER A 289 -0.60 19.44 -8.93
CA SER A 289 -1.94 19.30 -9.49
C SER A 289 -2.96 18.96 -8.41
N SER A 290 -4.19 19.44 -8.61
CA SER A 290 -5.36 19.07 -7.83
C SER A 290 -6.46 18.38 -8.64
N LYS A 291 -6.26 18.26 -9.96
CA LYS A 291 -7.29 17.81 -10.89
C LYS A 291 -7.42 16.30 -10.87
N SER A 292 -8.54 15.79 -10.37
CA SER A 292 -8.88 14.35 -10.33
C SER A 292 -7.85 13.47 -9.62
N VAL A 293 -7.12 14.05 -8.66
CA VAL A 293 -6.14 13.32 -7.86
C VAL A 293 -6.85 12.45 -6.83
N PRO A 294 -6.52 11.16 -6.73
CA PRO A 294 -7.05 10.29 -5.69
C PRO A 294 -6.59 10.70 -4.28
N ARG A 295 -7.47 10.52 -3.31
CA ARG A 295 -7.14 10.69 -1.89
C ARG A 295 -6.52 9.43 -1.29
N ARG A 296 -7.02 8.25 -1.67
CA ARG A 296 -6.61 6.95 -1.11
C ARG A 296 -5.92 6.02 -2.11
N PRO A 297 -6.49 5.77 -3.31
CA PRO A 297 -5.80 4.95 -4.30
C PRO A 297 -4.44 5.57 -4.66
N SER A 298 -3.36 4.79 -4.63
CA SER A 298 -2.08 5.28 -5.17
C SER A 298 -2.03 5.13 -6.69
N GLN A 299 -1.21 5.96 -7.34
CA GLN A 299 -1.10 6.06 -8.79
C GLN A 299 -0.37 4.85 -9.39
N ILE A 300 -0.25 4.79 -10.72
CA ILE A 300 0.59 3.84 -11.46
C ILE A 300 1.48 4.67 -12.39
N LEU A 301 2.80 4.42 -12.39
CA LEU A 301 3.76 5.09 -13.27
C LEU A 301 4.27 4.09 -14.31
N ILE A 302 4.07 4.37 -15.60
CA ILE A 302 4.59 3.56 -16.73
C ILE A 302 5.32 4.49 -17.69
N GLY A 303 6.64 4.38 -17.75
CA GLY A 303 7.48 5.33 -18.51
C GLY A 303 7.21 6.77 -18.04
N GLU A 304 6.86 7.65 -18.99
CA GLU A 304 6.54 9.07 -18.72
C GLU A 304 5.03 9.30 -18.52
N ARG A 305 4.26 8.28 -18.15
CA ARG A 305 2.81 8.38 -17.91
C ARG A 305 2.44 8.00 -16.50
N LEU A 306 1.69 8.90 -15.86
CA LEU A 306 1.14 8.70 -14.52
C LEU A 306 -0.37 8.48 -14.61
N PHE A 307 -0.79 7.25 -14.37
CA PHE A 307 -2.18 6.83 -14.38
C PHE A 307 -2.78 6.88 -12.98
N MET A 308 -4.03 7.34 -12.89
CA MET A 308 -4.74 7.47 -11.64
C MET A 308 -6.20 7.04 -11.79
N ILE A 309 -6.80 6.63 -10.68
CA ILE A 309 -8.24 6.54 -10.55
C ILE A 309 -8.66 7.19 -9.23
N SER A 310 -9.45 8.26 -9.32
CA SER A 310 -9.93 8.96 -8.12
C SER A 310 -10.95 8.15 -7.34
N ASP A 311 -11.14 8.49 -6.07
CA ASP A 311 -12.13 7.89 -5.17
C ASP A 311 -13.57 7.93 -5.70
N GLN A 312 -13.84 8.76 -6.71
CA GLN A 312 -15.16 8.98 -7.30
C GLN A 312 -15.28 8.40 -8.72
N GLY A 313 -14.39 7.49 -9.12
CA GLY A 313 -14.45 6.83 -10.43
C GLY A 313 -14.11 7.77 -11.59
N VAL A 314 -13.02 8.54 -11.46
CA VAL A 314 -12.45 9.28 -12.59
C VAL A 314 -11.06 8.73 -12.86
N ALA A 315 -10.89 8.04 -13.98
CA ALA A 315 -9.60 7.61 -14.48
C ALA A 315 -8.92 8.78 -15.20
N SER A 316 -7.61 8.92 -15.05
CA SER A 316 -6.82 9.92 -15.77
C SER A 316 -5.42 9.43 -16.07
N CYS A 317 -4.83 9.96 -17.14
CA CYS A 317 -3.43 9.86 -17.45
C CYS A 317 -2.82 11.26 -17.53
N LEU A 318 -1.70 11.44 -16.86
CA LEU A 318 -0.90 12.66 -16.90
C LEU A 318 0.45 12.34 -17.54
N ASP A 319 1.01 13.33 -18.22
CA ASP A 319 2.44 13.35 -18.50
C ASP A 319 3.18 13.50 -17.18
N ALA A 320 4.04 12.54 -16.86
CA ALA A 320 4.66 12.43 -15.54
C ALA A 320 5.77 13.46 -15.34
N VAL A 321 6.31 14.07 -16.40
CA VAL A 321 7.40 15.06 -16.32
C VAL A 321 6.82 16.46 -16.14
N SER A 322 5.78 16.81 -16.89
CA SER A 322 5.15 18.14 -16.88
C SER A 322 3.93 18.26 -15.96
N GLY A 323 3.27 17.15 -15.62
CA GLY A 323 2.02 17.13 -14.87
C GLY A 323 0.78 17.48 -15.71
N GLU A 324 0.93 17.66 -17.04
CA GLU A 324 -0.19 17.95 -17.93
C GLU A 324 -1.11 16.74 -18.09
N ILE A 325 -2.43 16.98 -18.17
CA ILE A 325 -3.41 15.91 -18.37
C ILE A 325 -3.39 15.50 -19.84
N VAL A 326 -3.09 14.23 -20.10
CA VAL A 326 -3.21 13.62 -21.43
C VAL A 326 -4.67 13.26 -21.70
N TRP A 327 -5.30 12.55 -20.76
CA TRP A 327 -6.73 12.28 -20.82
C TRP A 327 -7.36 12.13 -19.42
N GLN A 328 -8.68 12.30 -19.36
CA GLN A 328 -9.48 12.15 -18.14
C GLN A 328 -10.88 11.70 -18.49
N LYS A 329 -11.36 10.61 -17.87
CA LYS A 329 -12.66 9.99 -18.16
C LYS A 329 -13.32 9.46 -16.89
N ARG A 330 -14.63 9.67 -16.77
CA ARG A 330 -15.43 9.04 -15.72
C ARG A 330 -15.63 7.57 -16.06
N VAL A 331 -15.41 6.70 -15.08
CA VAL A 331 -15.48 5.25 -15.17
C VAL A 331 -16.28 4.68 -14.00
N GLY A 332 -16.83 3.48 -14.19
CA GLY A 332 -17.68 2.81 -13.21
C GLY A 332 -19.10 3.39 -13.08
N SER A 333 -19.86 2.81 -12.16
CA SER A 333 -21.26 3.15 -11.87
C SER A 333 -21.45 4.22 -10.77
N GLY A 334 -20.36 4.84 -10.29
CA GLY A 334 -20.40 5.86 -9.24
C GLY A 334 -20.07 5.38 -7.82
N GLY A 335 -19.67 4.11 -7.65
CA GLY A 335 -19.19 3.57 -6.38
C GLY A 335 -17.84 4.16 -5.94
N GLU A 336 -17.58 4.12 -4.64
CA GLU A 336 -16.36 4.66 -4.04
C GLU A 336 -15.16 3.74 -4.31
N ILE A 337 -14.04 4.29 -4.77
CA ILE A 337 -12.80 3.53 -5.00
C ILE A 337 -11.79 3.86 -3.90
N ARG A 338 -11.29 2.82 -3.22
CA ARG A 338 -10.31 2.95 -2.12
C ARG A 338 -9.09 2.07 -2.31
N SER A 339 -9.26 0.91 -2.96
CA SER A 339 -8.13 0.07 -3.32
C SER A 339 -7.21 0.81 -4.28
N SER A 340 -5.91 0.60 -4.13
CA SER A 340 -4.99 1.05 -5.14
C SER A 340 -5.07 0.12 -6.35
N PRO A 341 -5.08 0.66 -7.59
CA PRO A 341 -5.06 -0.17 -8.77
C PRO A 341 -3.73 -0.93 -8.89
N VAL A 342 -3.75 -2.00 -9.70
CA VAL A 342 -2.55 -2.71 -10.17
C VAL A 342 -2.50 -2.68 -11.69
N MET A 343 -1.29 -2.69 -12.24
CA MET A 343 -1.05 -2.79 -13.68
C MET A 343 -0.44 -4.15 -14.02
N ALA A 344 -1.03 -4.85 -14.98
CA ALA A 344 -0.49 -6.09 -15.53
C ALA A 344 -0.78 -6.18 -17.03
N GLY A 345 0.22 -6.57 -17.82
CA GLY A 345 0.05 -6.79 -19.27
C GLY A 345 -0.50 -5.58 -20.03
N GLY A 346 -0.18 -4.36 -19.59
CA GLY A 346 -0.69 -3.11 -20.18
C GLY A 346 -2.12 -2.75 -19.77
N LEU A 347 -2.74 -3.48 -18.85
CA LEU A 347 -4.08 -3.20 -18.33
C LEU A 347 -3.99 -2.76 -16.87
N ILE A 348 -4.82 -1.78 -16.50
CA ILE A 348 -4.96 -1.27 -15.14
C ILE A 348 -6.28 -1.77 -14.56
N TYR A 349 -6.20 -2.45 -13.41
CA TYR A 349 -7.31 -3.06 -12.71
C TYR A 349 -7.62 -2.29 -11.43
N SER A 350 -8.87 -1.89 -11.25
CA SER A 350 -9.34 -1.16 -10.07
C SER A 350 -10.58 -1.81 -9.47
N PHE A 351 -10.64 -1.84 -8.12
CA PHE A 351 -11.71 -2.45 -7.36
C PHE A 351 -12.37 -1.46 -6.39
N GLY A 352 -13.70 -1.41 -6.40
CA GLY A 352 -14.54 -0.50 -5.63
C GLY A 352 -15.08 -1.10 -4.34
N VAL A 353 -15.51 -0.22 -3.43
CA VAL A 353 -16.04 -0.58 -2.11
C VAL A 353 -17.35 -1.37 -2.20
N GLU A 354 -18.13 -1.17 -3.25
CA GLU A 354 -19.40 -1.87 -3.46
C GLU A 354 -19.29 -2.97 -4.53
N GLY A 355 -18.06 -3.38 -4.86
CA GLY A 355 -17.78 -4.49 -5.76
C GLY A 355 -17.56 -4.09 -7.22
N GLU A 356 -17.54 -2.80 -7.54
CA GLU A 356 -17.21 -2.33 -8.89
C GLU A 356 -15.82 -2.82 -9.31
N VAL A 357 -15.71 -3.32 -10.54
CA VAL A 357 -14.43 -3.60 -11.16
C VAL A 357 -14.33 -2.81 -12.45
N VAL A 358 -13.23 -2.09 -12.62
CA VAL A 358 -12.94 -1.31 -13.82
C VAL A 358 -11.58 -1.75 -14.35
N VAL A 359 -11.54 -2.09 -15.64
CA VAL A 359 -10.30 -2.42 -16.36
C VAL A 359 -10.16 -1.48 -17.55
N PHE A 360 -9.02 -0.81 -17.66
CA PHE A 360 -8.71 0.10 -18.77
C PHE A 360 -7.25 -0.03 -19.20
N ALA A 361 -6.94 0.33 -20.44
CA ALA A 361 -5.59 0.23 -20.97
C ALA A 361 -4.67 1.32 -20.40
N ALA A 362 -3.40 0.96 -20.16
CA ALA A 362 -2.33 1.89 -19.84
C ALA A 362 -1.76 2.51 -21.14
N SER A 363 -2.50 3.44 -21.74
CA SER A 363 -2.20 4.05 -23.05
C SER A 363 -2.39 5.57 -23.06
N ASP A 364 -1.88 6.21 -24.11
CA ASP A 364 -2.00 7.66 -24.36
C ASP A 364 -3.41 8.08 -24.83
N GLU A 365 -4.25 7.11 -25.18
CA GLU A 365 -5.66 7.28 -25.44
C GLU A 365 -6.46 6.44 -24.44
N PHE A 366 -7.53 7.00 -23.88
CA PHE A 366 -8.38 6.24 -22.97
C PHE A 366 -9.12 5.12 -23.70
N GLU A 367 -8.85 3.89 -23.30
CA GLU A 367 -9.58 2.70 -23.73
C GLU A 367 -10.12 1.95 -22.51
N LEU A 368 -11.46 1.93 -22.39
CA LEU A 368 -12.14 1.09 -21.40
C LEU A 368 -12.20 -0.33 -21.93
N VAL A 369 -11.60 -1.28 -21.20
CA VAL A 369 -11.58 -2.69 -21.59
C VAL A 369 -12.79 -3.43 -21.03
N SER A 370 -13.11 -3.22 -19.76
CA SER A 370 -14.31 -3.81 -19.15
C SER A 370 -14.78 -3.07 -17.90
N GLN A 371 -16.06 -3.28 -17.59
CA GLN A 371 -16.68 -2.92 -16.31
C GLN A 371 -17.59 -4.06 -15.87
N SER A 372 -17.43 -4.47 -14.61
CA SER A 372 -18.23 -5.53 -14.01
C SER A 372 -18.49 -5.22 -12.53
N LYS A 373 -19.23 -6.10 -11.86
CA LYS A 373 -19.52 -6.00 -10.43
C LYS A 373 -19.43 -7.39 -9.81
N LEU A 374 -18.69 -7.49 -8.72
CA LEU A 374 -18.65 -8.66 -7.85
C LEU A 374 -19.62 -8.46 -6.68
N GLU A 375 -20.06 -9.55 -6.05
CA GLU A 375 -20.99 -9.46 -4.91
C GLU A 375 -20.33 -8.93 -3.63
N ASP A 376 -19.01 -9.09 -3.51
CA ASP A 376 -18.22 -8.62 -2.38
C ASP A 376 -17.72 -7.18 -2.62
N GLY A 377 -17.31 -6.49 -1.56
CA GLY A 377 -16.71 -5.16 -1.62
C GLY A 377 -15.20 -5.19 -1.45
N PHE A 378 -14.49 -4.16 -1.89
CA PHE A 378 -13.02 -4.14 -1.87
C PHE A 378 -12.45 -2.89 -1.18
N GLN A 379 -11.61 -3.12 -0.18
CA GLN A 379 -10.82 -2.08 0.52
C GLN A 379 -9.32 -2.29 0.30
N ALA A 380 -8.89 -3.55 0.20
CA ALA A 380 -7.50 -3.94 0.01
C ALA A 380 -7.10 -3.80 -1.47
N SER A 381 -5.81 -3.54 -1.71
CA SER A 381 -5.28 -3.53 -3.07
C SER A 381 -5.00 -4.96 -3.54
N PRO A 382 -5.19 -5.28 -4.83
CA PRO A 382 -4.88 -6.61 -5.36
C PRO A 382 -3.38 -6.93 -5.29
N ALA A 383 -3.06 -8.20 -5.46
CA ALA A 383 -1.71 -8.70 -5.69
C ALA A 383 -1.66 -9.53 -6.97
N ILE A 384 -0.48 -9.63 -7.56
CA ILE A 384 -0.24 -10.51 -8.71
C ILE A 384 0.54 -11.74 -8.25
N HIS A 385 0.12 -12.91 -8.73
CA HIS A 385 0.83 -14.17 -8.56
C HIS A 385 0.90 -14.87 -9.91
N ASP A 386 2.08 -14.89 -10.54
CA ASP A 386 2.25 -15.32 -11.93
C ASP A 386 1.29 -14.58 -12.87
N ASN A 387 0.42 -15.32 -13.56
CA ASN A 387 -0.62 -14.80 -14.46
C ASN A 387 -2.00 -14.78 -13.79
N ALA A 388 -2.04 -14.62 -12.47
CA ALA A 388 -3.29 -14.55 -11.72
C ALA A 388 -3.37 -13.30 -10.84
N LEU A 389 -4.60 -12.80 -10.73
CA LEU A 389 -4.96 -11.69 -9.88
C LEU A 389 -5.52 -12.23 -8.56
N ILE A 390 -4.88 -11.87 -7.46
CA ILE A 390 -5.31 -12.20 -6.10
C ILE A 390 -6.01 -10.98 -5.51
N VAL A 391 -7.30 -11.11 -5.19
CA VAL A 391 -8.12 -9.99 -4.73
C VAL A 391 -8.72 -10.33 -3.37
N ARG A 392 -8.45 -9.49 -2.36
CA ARG A 392 -9.07 -9.59 -1.04
C ARG A 392 -10.32 -8.70 -0.98
N GLY A 393 -11.49 -9.33 -0.90
CA GLY A 393 -12.75 -8.68 -0.59
C GLY A 393 -12.99 -8.49 0.90
N VAL A 394 -14.18 -8.04 1.28
CA VAL A 394 -14.60 -7.92 2.68
C VAL A 394 -14.80 -9.30 3.31
N ARG A 395 -15.26 -10.28 2.53
CA ARG A 395 -15.58 -11.63 3.02
C ARG A 395 -14.70 -12.71 2.43
N HIS A 396 -14.24 -12.54 1.19
CA HIS A 396 -13.57 -13.60 0.46
C HIS A 396 -12.18 -13.19 -0.07
N LEU A 397 -11.33 -14.19 -0.30
CA LEU A 397 -10.15 -14.09 -1.14
C LEU A 397 -10.47 -14.76 -2.47
N TYR A 398 -10.08 -14.09 -3.56
CA TYR A 398 -10.34 -14.51 -4.93
C TYR A 398 -9.04 -14.74 -5.67
N ARG A 399 -9.04 -15.72 -6.57
CA ARG A 399 -8.07 -15.83 -7.66
C ARG A 399 -8.78 -15.78 -9.01
N PHE A 400 -8.37 -14.83 -9.83
CA PHE A 400 -8.80 -14.72 -11.22
C PHE A 400 -7.62 -14.96 -12.15
N GLU A 401 -7.81 -15.81 -13.17
CA GLU A 401 -6.79 -16.10 -14.18
C GLU A 401 -7.44 -16.44 -15.53
N SER A 402 -6.67 -16.30 -16.61
CA SER A 402 -7.13 -16.73 -17.94
C SER A 402 -7.34 -18.25 -17.96
N LYS A 403 -8.47 -18.69 -18.53
CA LYS A 403 -8.79 -20.12 -18.72
C LYS A 403 -7.91 -20.79 -19.78
#